data_AF-A0A2Z6ILF3-F1
#
_entry.id   AF-A0A2Z6ILF3-F1
#
_cell.length_a   1.000
_cell.length_b   1.000
_cell.length_c   1.000
_cell.angle_alpha   90.00
_cell.angle_beta   90.00
_cell.angle_gamma   90.00
#
_symmetry.space_group_name_H-M   'P 1'
#
loop_
_entity.id
_entity.type
_entity.pdbx_description
1 polymer ?
#
loop_
_entity_poly.entity_id
_entity_poly.type
_entity_poly.pdbx_seq_one_letter_code
_entity_poly.pdbx_strand_id
1 'polypeptide(L)'
;MEYLAKKHGLWLEGAYSHLRLITPPPVVLPFSLNSGVNGNVYVFCEDYFDSATRVRRGRLYQSSGRDGDRFENVSLFPYPSPSKGCPIDEIYETANLNIKAGQEVILGDNLAQTCWTVVLAERRGRDAYYITLKSKTFLGVLPELLSEEIPPNNREDIHRAMNAVVEAASVQAPQPVIDACRVAATHMLLAMYPQITKKRAGANSREAGQWVVYPVCR
;
A
#
# COMPACT_ATOMS: atom_id res chain seq x y z
N MET A 1 24.39 10.13 -7.47
CA MET A 1 22.95 10.28 -7.65
C MET A 1 22.53 9.23 -8.64
N GLU A 2 21.56 8.39 -8.28
CA GLU A 2 21.06 7.32 -9.13
C GLU A 2 19.90 7.83 -9.97
N TYR A 3 19.94 7.52 -11.26
CA TYR A 3 18.94 7.91 -12.24
C TYR A 3 18.15 6.70 -12.68
N LEU A 4 16.85 6.92 -12.89
CA LEU A 4 16.00 6.04 -13.66
C LEU A 4 15.68 6.79 -14.96
N ALA A 5 15.83 6.13 -16.08
CA ALA A 5 15.70 6.74 -17.40
C ALA A 5 14.88 5.83 -18.31
N LYS A 6 14.19 6.43 -19.29
CA LYS A 6 13.41 5.69 -20.26
C LYS A 6 13.78 6.11 -21.67
N LYS A 7 13.95 5.11 -22.55
CA LYS A 7 14.26 5.30 -23.96
C LYS A 7 13.48 4.31 -24.81
N HIS A 8 12.59 4.80 -25.68
CA HIS A 8 11.74 4.00 -26.56
C HIS A 8 11.05 2.84 -25.82
N GLY A 9 10.56 3.10 -24.59
CA GLY A 9 9.93 2.10 -23.73
C GLY A 9 10.89 1.19 -22.96
N LEU A 10 12.20 1.28 -23.18
CA LEU A 10 13.22 0.57 -22.41
C LEU A 10 13.61 1.37 -21.17
N TRP A 11 13.69 0.70 -20.03
CA TRP A 11 14.11 1.31 -18.78
C TRP A 11 15.61 1.13 -18.53
N LEU A 12 16.23 2.20 -18.07
CA LEU A 12 17.66 2.33 -17.83
C LEU A 12 17.88 2.79 -16.40
N GLU A 13 18.93 2.30 -15.75
CA GLU A 13 19.38 2.81 -14.45
C GLU A 13 20.87 3.16 -14.47
N GLY A 14 21.30 4.01 -13.55
CA GLY A 14 22.71 4.25 -13.31
C GLY A 14 23.03 5.67 -12.85
N ALA A 15 24.19 6.16 -13.25
CA ALA A 15 24.66 7.50 -12.93
C ALA A 15 24.61 8.39 -14.18
N TYR A 16 24.82 9.69 -14.00
CA TYR A 16 24.90 10.64 -15.12
C TYR A 16 25.95 10.24 -16.17
N SER A 17 27.07 9.67 -15.73
CA SER A 17 28.16 9.24 -16.61
C SER A 17 27.90 7.91 -17.32
N HIS A 18 27.01 7.07 -16.80
CA HIS A 18 26.76 5.73 -17.34
C HIS A 18 25.35 5.22 -16.97
N LEU A 19 24.56 4.92 -18.00
CA LEU A 19 23.26 4.26 -17.88
C LEU A 19 23.34 2.86 -18.46
N ARG A 20 22.64 1.91 -17.84
CA ARG A 20 22.53 0.52 -18.31
C ARG A 20 21.07 0.10 -18.43
N LEU A 21 20.78 -0.77 -19.39
CA LEU A 21 19.48 -1.43 -19.52
C LEU A 21 19.16 -2.24 -18.26
N ILE A 22 17.93 -2.08 -17.76
CA ILE A 22 17.39 -2.91 -16.69
C ILE A 22 16.74 -4.14 -17.33
N THR A 23 17.27 -5.31 -17.00
CA THR A 23 16.74 -6.60 -17.48
C THR A 23 16.54 -7.55 -16.29
N PRO A 24 15.32 -8.09 -16.08
CA PRO A 24 14.08 -7.84 -16.83
C PRO A 24 13.56 -6.40 -16.69
N PRO A 25 12.65 -5.93 -17.58
CA PRO A 25 12.05 -4.60 -17.45
C PRO A 25 11.41 -4.42 -16.06
N PRO A 26 11.68 -3.30 -15.37
CA PRO A 26 11.15 -3.05 -14.04
C PRO A 26 9.66 -2.73 -14.09
N VAL A 27 8.98 -2.95 -12.97
CA VAL A 27 7.63 -2.45 -12.75
C VAL A 27 7.76 -1.01 -12.24
N VAL A 28 7.39 -0.05 -13.08
CA VAL A 28 7.40 1.38 -12.75
C VAL A 28 5.97 1.90 -12.80
N LEU A 29 5.53 2.49 -11.70
CA LEU A 29 4.16 2.96 -11.51
C LEU A 29 4.16 4.46 -11.20
N PRO A 30 3.21 5.25 -11.73
CA PRO A 30 3.00 6.61 -11.25
C PRO A 30 2.71 6.58 -9.75
N PHE A 31 3.29 7.55 -9.04
CA PHE A 31 3.17 7.68 -7.60
C PHE A 31 2.57 9.04 -7.25
N SER A 32 1.58 9.06 -6.36
CA SER A 32 1.09 10.30 -5.79
C SER A 32 0.78 10.17 -4.30
N LEU A 33 0.97 11.26 -3.57
CA LEU A 33 0.50 11.39 -2.20
C LEU A 33 -0.98 11.80 -2.26
N ASN A 34 -1.83 11.14 -1.46
CA ASN A 34 -3.26 11.47 -1.38
C ASN A 34 -3.49 12.95 -0.96
N SER A 35 -2.50 13.55 -0.28
CA SER A 35 -2.52 14.95 0.18
C SER A 35 -2.28 16.01 -0.90
N GLY A 36 -2.19 15.64 -2.19
CA GLY A 36 -2.11 16.60 -3.30
C GLY A 36 -0.82 17.42 -3.30
N VAL A 37 0.32 16.80 -3.59
CA VAL A 37 1.56 17.56 -3.84
C VAL A 37 1.56 18.01 -5.31
N ASN A 38 1.35 19.31 -5.52
CA ASN A 38 1.35 19.91 -6.85
C ASN A 38 2.78 20.13 -7.37
N GLY A 39 3.01 19.73 -8.63
CA GLY A 39 4.09 20.24 -9.48
C GLY A 39 5.00 19.18 -10.10
N ASN A 40 5.35 18.14 -9.36
CA ASN A 40 6.32 17.14 -9.80
C ASN A 40 5.66 15.80 -10.14
N VAL A 41 6.15 15.16 -11.21
CA VAL A 41 5.77 13.79 -11.57
C VAL A 41 6.66 12.83 -10.78
N TYR A 42 6.05 11.94 -9.99
CA TYR A 42 6.75 10.92 -9.23
C TYR A 42 6.46 9.54 -9.78
N VAL A 43 7.46 8.67 -9.71
CA VAL A 43 7.34 7.26 -10.08
C VAL A 43 7.92 6.36 -9.00
N PHE A 44 7.24 5.24 -8.76
CA PHE A 44 7.66 4.16 -7.90
C PHE A 44 8.20 3.02 -8.76
N CYS A 45 9.49 2.70 -8.60
CA CYS A 45 10.11 1.54 -9.21
C CYS A 45 10.10 0.40 -8.19
N GLU A 46 9.35 -0.66 -8.46
CA GLU A 46 9.20 -1.80 -7.56
C GLU A 46 10.48 -2.66 -7.56
N ASP A 47 10.98 -2.94 -6.37
CA ASP A 47 12.09 -3.88 -6.16
C ASP A 47 11.59 -5.22 -5.60
N TYR A 48 10.46 -5.22 -4.87
CA TYR A 48 9.89 -6.40 -4.24
C TYR A 48 8.38 -6.28 -4.04
N PHE A 49 7.65 -7.37 -4.29
CA PHE A 49 6.24 -7.51 -3.95
C PHE A 49 5.96 -8.87 -3.32
N ASP A 50 5.40 -8.84 -2.12
CA ASP A 50 4.84 -10.00 -1.45
C ASP A 50 3.31 -9.96 -1.57
N SER A 51 2.77 -10.88 -2.35
CA SER A 51 1.33 -11.00 -2.56
C SER A 51 0.58 -11.52 -1.33
N ALA A 52 1.22 -12.33 -0.48
CA ALA A 52 0.60 -12.92 0.70
C ALA A 52 0.45 -11.87 1.81
N THR A 53 1.52 -11.13 2.08
CA THR A 53 1.50 -10.06 3.10
C THR A 53 1.01 -8.72 2.53
N ARG A 54 0.86 -8.63 1.20
CA ARG A 54 0.49 -7.41 0.45
C ARG A 54 1.41 -6.25 0.80
N VAL A 55 2.71 -6.55 0.81
CA VAL A 55 3.79 -5.58 1.06
C VAL A 55 4.54 -5.35 -0.24
N ARG A 56 4.71 -4.08 -0.62
CA ARG A 56 5.56 -3.64 -1.73
C ARG A 56 6.74 -2.86 -1.18
N ARG A 57 7.92 -3.05 -1.77
CA ARG A 57 9.10 -2.23 -1.51
C ARG A 57 9.68 -1.77 -2.83
N GLY A 58 10.11 -0.53 -2.88
CA GLY A 58 10.72 0.03 -4.09
C GLY A 58 11.37 1.38 -3.87
N ARG A 59 11.95 1.89 -4.96
CA ARG A 59 12.65 3.17 -5.03
C ARG A 59 11.72 4.26 -5.57
N LEU A 60 11.79 5.44 -4.98
CA LEU A 60 11.00 6.59 -5.39
C LEU A 60 11.86 7.58 -6.18
N TYR A 61 11.36 7.93 -7.37
CA TYR A 61 11.98 8.90 -8.25
C TYR A 61 11.03 10.05 -8.59
N GLN A 62 11.60 11.19 -8.97
CA GLN A 62 10.90 12.37 -9.45
C GLN A 62 11.41 12.74 -10.84
N SER A 63 10.56 13.30 -11.69
CA SER A 63 11.01 13.85 -12.97
C SER A 63 12.08 14.90 -12.71
N SER A 64 13.19 14.80 -13.44
CA SER A 64 14.33 15.70 -13.30
C SER A 64 14.16 17.01 -14.09
N GLY A 65 13.12 17.11 -14.94
CA GLY A 65 12.92 18.24 -15.85
C GLY A 65 13.97 18.33 -16.98
N ARG A 66 14.80 17.30 -17.15
CA ARG A 66 15.89 17.23 -18.13
C ARG A 66 15.58 16.34 -19.33
N ASP A 67 14.30 16.03 -19.53
CA ASP A 67 13.84 15.15 -20.61
C ASP A 67 14.40 15.59 -21.97
N GLY A 68 14.94 14.64 -22.73
CA GLY A 68 15.67 14.90 -23.97
C GLY A 68 17.20 15.08 -23.82
N ASP A 69 17.73 15.15 -22.59
CA ASP A 69 19.18 15.23 -22.36
C ASP A 69 19.93 14.03 -22.93
N ARG A 70 21.20 14.27 -23.28
CA ARG A 70 22.06 13.27 -23.94
C ARG A 70 23.05 12.67 -22.95
N PHE A 71 23.04 11.35 -22.88
CA PHE A 71 23.96 10.59 -22.06
C PHE A 71 25.06 9.98 -22.94
N GLU A 72 26.32 10.17 -22.55
CA GLU A 72 27.47 9.74 -23.34
C GLU A 72 27.63 8.22 -23.36
N ASN A 73 27.48 7.58 -22.20
CA ASN A 73 27.66 6.13 -22.07
C ASN A 73 26.33 5.46 -21.70
N VAL A 74 25.64 4.94 -22.72
CA VAL A 74 24.42 4.14 -22.52
C VAL A 74 24.68 2.72 -23.00
N SER A 75 24.64 1.77 -22.06
CA SER A 75 24.75 0.34 -22.35
C SER A 75 23.36 -0.25 -22.55
N LEU A 76 23.07 -0.71 -23.77
CA LEU A 76 21.77 -1.30 -24.12
C LEU A 76 21.82 -2.81 -24.29
N PHE A 77 22.86 -3.50 -23.81
CA PHE A 77 23.02 -4.95 -24.01
C PHE A 77 21.73 -5.72 -23.64
N PRO A 78 21.20 -6.60 -24.52
CA PRO A 78 21.84 -7.16 -25.72
C PRO A 78 21.70 -6.33 -27.01
N TYR A 79 21.08 -5.15 -26.98
CA TYR A 79 20.94 -4.27 -28.13
C TYR A 79 22.23 -3.49 -28.44
N PRO A 80 22.42 -3.03 -29.69
CA PRO A 80 23.55 -2.18 -30.06
C PRO A 80 23.60 -0.90 -29.21
N SER A 81 24.72 -0.69 -28.52
CA SER A 81 24.94 0.56 -27.78
C SER A 81 25.11 1.74 -28.76
N PRO A 82 24.48 2.89 -28.50
CA PRO A 82 24.62 4.08 -29.32
C PRO A 82 26.08 4.57 -29.32
N SER A 83 26.57 4.97 -30.49
CA SER A 83 27.99 5.35 -30.68
C SER A 83 28.33 6.75 -30.21
N LYS A 84 27.33 7.65 -30.06
CA LYS A 84 27.49 9.03 -29.57
C LYS A 84 26.22 9.48 -28.86
N GLY A 85 26.38 10.15 -27.71
CA GLY A 85 25.37 10.93 -26.98
C GLY A 85 23.93 10.50 -27.24
N CYS A 86 23.43 9.59 -26.43
CA CYS A 86 22.11 9.00 -26.57
C CYS A 86 21.05 9.90 -25.93
N PRO A 87 20.07 10.44 -26.69
CA PRO A 87 18.96 11.16 -26.09
C PRO A 87 18.10 10.19 -25.28
N ILE A 88 17.69 10.62 -24.10
CA ILE A 88 16.78 9.90 -23.20
C ILE A 88 15.43 10.62 -23.18
N ASP A 89 14.34 9.86 -23.29
CA ASP A 89 13.00 10.43 -23.45
C ASP A 89 12.46 10.97 -22.13
N GLU A 90 12.63 10.20 -21.05
CA GLU A 90 12.19 10.57 -19.70
C GLU A 90 13.35 10.32 -18.72
N ILE A 91 13.71 11.31 -17.89
CA ILE A 91 14.77 11.20 -16.91
C ILE A 91 14.23 11.50 -15.52
N TYR A 92 14.42 10.54 -14.63
CA TYR A 92 14.04 10.63 -13.24
C TYR A 92 15.27 10.55 -12.34
N GLU A 93 15.25 11.35 -11.28
CA GLU A 93 16.26 11.37 -10.22
C GLU A 93 15.63 10.94 -8.90
N THR A 94 16.46 10.58 -7.92
CA THR A 94 15.99 10.21 -6.58
C THR A 94 15.03 11.27 -6.03
N ALA A 95 13.81 10.87 -5.67
CA ALA A 95 12.80 11.83 -5.25
C ALA A 95 13.24 12.60 -3.99
N ASN A 96 12.97 13.90 -3.95
CA ASN A 96 13.21 14.76 -2.80
C ASN A 96 11.89 15.10 -2.10
N LEU A 97 11.24 14.07 -1.57
CA LEU A 97 10.02 14.16 -0.78
C LEU A 97 10.30 13.78 0.67
N ASN A 98 9.51 14.36 1.59
CA ASN A 98 9.46 13.95 2.98
C ASN A 98 8.19 13.13 3.23
N ILE A 99 8.31 11.80 3.13
CA ILE A 99 7.22 10.87 3.39
C ILE A 99 7.38 10.28 4.79
N LYS A 100 6.29 10.33 5.57
CA LYS A 100 6.19 9.77 6.92
C LYS A 100 5.43 8.45 6.89
N ALA A 101 5.78 7.57 7.81
CA ALA A 101 4.99 6.37 8.08
C ALA A 101 3.54 6.74 8.43
N GLY A 102 2.60 5.92 7.98
CA GLY A 102 1.16 6.14 8.10
C GLY A 102 0.54 7.01 7.01
N GLN A 103 1.33 7.67 6.16
CA GLN A 103 0.78 8.42 5.03
C GLN A 103 0.21 7.50 3.95
N GLU A 104 -0.82 7.99 3.27
CA GLU A 104 -1.47 7.31 2.17
C GLU A 104 -0.88 7.75 0.83
N VAL A 105 -0.65 6.75 -0.02
CA VAL A 105 -0.14 6.94 -1.37
C VAL A 105 -1.01 6.17 -2.35
N ILE A 106 -1.04 6.65 -3.58
CA ILE A 106 -1.71 6.02 -4.70
C ILE A 106 -0.63 5.59 -5.68
N LEU A 107 -0.74 4.34 -6.14
CA LEU A 107 0.07 3.80 -7.23
C LEU A 107 -0.82 3.53 -8.44
N GLY A 108 -0.36 3.93 -9.62
CA GLY A 108 -1.04 3.71 -10.89
C GLY A 108 -1.48 5.00 -11.58
N ASP A 109 -2.10 4.86 -12.75
CA ASP A 109 -2.55 5.96 -13.59
C ASP A 109 -4.06 6.20 -13.44
N ASN A 110 -4.66 7.07 -14.27
CA ASN A 110 -6.10 7.38 -14.17
C ASN A 110 -7.04 6.19 -14.51
N LEU A 111 -6.52 5.11 -15.10
CA LEU A 111 -7.32 3.95 -15.52
C LEU A 111 -7.25 2.82 -14.48
N ALA A 112 -6.14 2.68 -13.75
CA ALA A 112 -5.98 1.67 -12.72
C ALA A 112 -5.15 2.19 -11.54
N GLN A 113 -5.80 2.38 -10.39
CA GLN A 113 -5.17 2.88 -9.17
C GLN A 113 -5.33 1.92 -8.01
N THR A 114 -4.33 1.91 -7.12
CA THR A 114 -4.36 1.17 -5.87
C THR A 114 -3.88 2.05 -4.72
N CYS A 115 -4.56 1.95 -3.57
CA CYS A 115 -4.25 2.75 -2.38
C CYS A 115 -3.39 1.95 -1.40
N TRP A 116 -2.33 2.59 -0.90
CA TRP A 116 -1.36 1.99 -0.01
C TRP A 116 -1.04 2.91 1.17
N THR A 117 -0.64 2.31 2.29
CA THR A 117 -0.12 3.01 3.45
C THR A 117 1.39 2.82 3.53
N VAL A 118 2.11 3.91 3.76
CA VAL A 118 3.56 3.89 3.96
C VAL A 118 3.86 3.28 5.33
N VAL A 119 4.57 2.16 5.35
CA VAL A 119 5.04 1.52 6.58
C VAL A 119 6.41 2.04 6.97
N LEU A 120 7.29 2.21 5.99
CA LEU A 120 8.68 2.61 6.19
C LEU A 120 9.14 3.51 5.03
N ALA A 121 9.95 4.51 5.34
CA ALA A 121 10.60 5.37 4.37
C ALA A 121 12.08 5.53 4.77
N GLU A 122 12.99 5.09 3.90
CA GLU A 122 14.43 5.04 4.19
C GLU A 122 15.21 5.74 3.10
N ARG A 123 16.11 6.64 3.47
CA ARG A 123 16.95 7.34 2.50
C ARG A 123 18.40 6.90 2.65
N ARG A 124 19.00 6.44 1.55
CA ARG A 124 20.43 6.11 1.46
C ARG A 124 21.16 7.28 0.80
N GLY A 125 21.61 8.23 1.61
CA GLY A 125 22.30 9.42 1.12
C GLY A 125 21.45 10.24 0.15
N ARG A 126 22.04 10.72 -0.95
CA ARG A 126 21.31 11.40 -2.04
C ARG A 126 20.95 10.46 -3.20
N ASP A 127 21.30 9.18 -3.09
CA ASP A 127 21.31 8.27 -4.24
C ASP A 127 20.06 7.40 -4.31
N ALA A 128 19.42 7.09 -3.19
CA ALA A 128 18.22 6.28 -3.19
C ALA A 128 17.23 6.66 -2.08
N TYR A 129 15.94 6.62 -2.41
CA TYR A 129 14.85 6.77 -1.47
C TYR A 129 13.94 5.55 -1.57
N TYR A 130 14.00 4.68 -0.56
CA TYR A 130 13.21 3.47 -0.47
C TYR A 130 11.93 3.73 0.32
N ILE A 131 10.83 3.18 -0.19
CA ILE A 131 9.56 3.16 0.55
C ILE A 131 9.06 1.71 0.62
N THR A 132 8.51 1.37 1.78
CA THR A 132 7.78 0.11 2.00
C THR A 132 6.32 0.45 2.21
N LEU A 133 5.47 -0.17 1.42
CA LEU A 133 4.04 0.08 1.33
C LEU A 133 3.29 -1.18 1.75
N LYS A 134 2.19 -1.00 2.48
CA LYS A 134 1.24 -2.06 2.81
C LYS A 134 -0.12 -1.70 2.25
N SER A 135 -0.78 -2.66 1.62
CA SER A 135 -2.12 -2.43 1.07
C SER A 135 -3.09 -2.11 2.20
N LYS A 136 -3.90 -1.06 2.01
CA LYS A 136 -4.89 -0.64 3.00
C LYS A 136 -6.11 -1.56 3.03
N THR A 137 -6.39 -2.22 1.91
CA THR A 137 -7.59 -3.05 1.72
C THR A 137 -7.23 -4.51 1.51
N PHE A 138 -7.87 -5.36 2.29
CA PHE A 138 -8.04 -6.76 1.93
C PHE A 138 -9.08 -6.87 0.79
N LEU A 139 -8.79 -6.29 -0.39
CA LEU A 139 -9.59 -6.48 -1.60
C LEU A 139 -9.95 -7.98 -1.71
N GLY A 140 -11.25 -8.26 -1.52
CA GLY A 140 -11.87 -9.58 -1.64
C GLY A 140 -11.92 -10.48 -0.39
N VAL A 141 -11.30 -10.13 0.74
CA VAL A 141 -11.33 -11.00 1.95
C VAL A 141 -12.20 -10.44 3.06
N LEU A 142 -12.26 -9.11 3.19
CA LEU A 142 -13.15 -8.43 4.13
C LEU A 142 -13.99 -7.38 3.40
N PRO A 143 -15.27 -7.22 3.77
CA PRO A 143 -16.14 -6.20 3.19
C PRO A 143 -15.61 -4.80 3.54
N GLU A 144 -15.74 -3.87 2.60
CA GLU A 144 -15.47 -2.46 2.87
C GLU A 144 -16.53 -1.89 3.82
N LEU A 145 -16.08 -1.20 4.87
CA LEU A 145 -16.98 -0.59 5.84
C LEU A 145 -17.47 0.77 5.36
N LEU A 146 -18.79 0.91 5.25
CA LEU A 146 -19.45 2.19 5.05
C LEU A 146 -19.45 2.95 6.40
N SER A 147 -18.40 3.74 6.64
CA SER A 147 -18.22 4.45 7.92
C SER A 147 -19.42 5.30 8.32
N GLU A 148 -20.17 5.83 7.35
CA GLU A 148 -21.35 6.65 7.64
C GLU A 148 -22.54 5.89 8.21
N GLU A 149 -22.66 4.59 7.90
CA GLU A 149 -23.71 3.72 8.42
C GLU A 149 -23.40 3.20 9.83
N ILE A 150 -22.15 3.37 10.30
CA ILE A 150 -21.73 2.90 11.62
C ILE A 150 -22.07 3.98 12.66
N PRO A 151 -22.74 3.61 13.78
CA PRO A 151 -22.99 4.52 14.89
C PRO A 151 -21.68 5.17 15.37
N PRO A 152 -21.64 6.51 15.58
CA PRO A 152 -20.40 7.24 15.84
C PRO A 152 -19.63 6.72 17.06
N ASN A 153 -20.35 6.25 18.09
CA ASN A 153 -19.76 5.69 19.31
C ASN A 153 -18.99 4.36 19.10
N ASN A 154 -19.22 3.67 17.97
CA ASN A 154 -18.67 2.35 17.70
C ASN A 154 -17.68 2.35 16.51
N ARG A 155 -17.55 3.47 15.78
CA ARG A 155 -16.72 3.58 14.57
C ARG A 155 -15.28 3.16 14.82
N GLU A 156 -14.62 3.78 15.79
CA GLU A 156 -13.21 3.52 16.12
C GLU A 156 -12.95 2.06 16.52
N ASP A 157 -13.82 1.49 17.36
CA ASP A 157 -13.68 0.11 17.81
C ASP A 157 -13.87 -0.90 16.68
N ILE A 158 -14.85 -0.67 15.80
CA ILE A 158 -15.10 -1.52 14.63
C ILE A 158 -13.94 -1.43 13.63
N HIS A 159 -13.45 -0.21 13.35
CA HIS A 159 -12.28 -0.01 12.49
C HIS A 159 -11.04 -0.72 13.03
N ARG A 160 -10.77 -0.56 14.33
CA ARG A 160 -9.65 -1.25 15.00
C ARG A 160 -9.80 -2.77 14.93
N ALA A 161 -10.99 -3.30 15.21
CA ALA A 161 -11.24 -4.73 15.19
C ALA A 161 -11.08 -5.31 13.77
N MET A 162 -11.53 -4.59 12.73
CA MET A 162 -11.31 -4.99 11.34
C MET A 162 -9.84 -4.95 10.93
N ASN A 163 -9.10 -3.93 11.34
CA ASN A 163 -7.65 -3.87 11.11
C ASN A 163 -6.92 -5.03 11.80
N ALA A 164 -7.36 -5.47 12.97
CA ALA A 164 -6.79 -6.65 13.63
C ALA A 164 -7.02 -7.95 12.84
N VAL A 165 -8.18 -8.09 12.16
CA VAL A 165 -8.42 -9.23 11.25
C VAL A 165 -7.47 -9.18 10.07
N VAL A 166 -7.25 -7.99 9.48
CA VAL A 166 -6.29 -7.78 8.40
C VAL A 166 -4.87 -8.20 8.83
N GLU A 167 -4.44 -7.78 10.01
CA GLU A 167 -3.13 -8.14 10.53
C GLU A 167 -3.00 -9.66 10.75
N ALA A 168 -3.99 -10.27 11.41
CA ALA A 168 -3.99 -11.71 11.67
C ALA A 168 -3.99 -12.53 10.37
N ALA A 169 -4.84 -12.17 9.41
CA ALA A 169 -4.96 -12.87 8.12
C ALA A 169 -3.68 -12.80 7.29
N SER A 170 -2.87 -11.75 7.45
CA SER A 170 -1.62 -11.58 6.70
C SER A 170 -0.43 -12.39 7.23
N VAL A 171 -0.49 -12.90 8.48
CA VAL A 171 0.72 -13.40 9.16
C VAL A 171 0.54 -14.77 9.86
N GLN A 172 -0.67 -15.26 10.12
CA GLN A 172 -0.84 -16.27 11.19
C GLN A 172 -1.59 -17.55 10.78
N ALA A 173 -1.26 -18.62 11.53
CA ALA A 173 -1.99 -19.89 11.58
C ALA A 173 -3.51 -19.68 11.78
N PRO A 174 -4.36 -20.69 11.52
CA PRO A 174 -5.82 -20.51 11.50
C PRO A 174 -6.43 -19.89 12.76
N GLN A 175 -5.85 -20.15 13.94
CA GLN A 175 -6.44 -19.78 15.23
C GLN A 175 -6.50 -18.26 15.48
N PRO A 176 -5.41 -17.48 15.38
CA PRO A 176 -5.45 -16.01 15.47
C PRO A 176 -6.44 -15.33 14.52
N VAL A 177 -6.62 -15.86 13.30
CA VAL A 177 -7.58 -15.31 12.33
C VAL A 177 -9.00 -15.49 12.83
N ILE A 178 -9.34 -16.70 13.32
CA ILE A 178 -10.67 -16.99 13.89
C ILE A 178 -10.97 -16.08 15.07
N ASP A 179 -10.00 -15.90 15.98
CA ASP A 179 -10.17 -15.06 17.16
C ASP A 179 -10.36 -13.58 16.79
N ALA A 180 -9.58 -13.06 15.84
CA ALA A 180 -9.75 -11.69 15.33
C ALA A 180 -11.13 -11.50 14.67
N CYS A 181 -11.56 -12.46 13.83
CA CYS A 181 -12.88 -12.42 13.20
C CYS A 181 -14.01 -12.41 14.24
N ARG A 182 -13.89 -13.21 15.31
CA ARG A 182 -14.87 -13.23 16.41
C ARG A 182 -14.98 -11.88 17.11
N VAL A 183 -13.85 -11.22 17.35
CA VAL A 183 -13.82 -9.89 17.97
C VAL A 183 -14.49 -8.86 17.06
N ALA A 184 -14.13 -8.82 15.78
CA ALA A 184 -14.72 -7.91 14.79
C ALA A 184 -16.25 -8.10 14.67
N ALA A 185 -16.71 -9.34 14.53
CA ALA A 185 -18.14 -9.66 14.48
C ALA A 185 -18.87 -9.22 15.75
N THR A 186 -18.26 -9.38 16.93
CA THR A 186 -18.85 -8.95 18.20
C THR A 186 -19.07 -7.44 18.23
N HIS A 187 -18.07 -6.64 17.83
CA HIS A 187 -18.21 -5.19 17.79
C HIS A 187 -19.29 -4.73 16.80
N MET A 188 -19.37 -5.35 15.63
CA MET A 188 -20.40 -5.04 14.63
C MET A 188 -21.81 -5.38 15.12
N LEU A 189 -22.00 -6.56 15.72
CA LEU A 189 -23.31 -6.98 16.23
C LEU A 189 -23.78 -6.09 17.40
N LEU A 190 -22.87 -5.68 18.29
CA LEU A 190 -23.20 -4.76 19.38
C LEU A 190 -23.60 -3.38 18.87
N ALA A 191 -22.95 -2.89 17.81
CA ALA A 191 -23.32 -1.62 17.18
C ALA A 191 -24.68 -1.69 16.47
N MET A 192 -24.99 -2.82 15.82
CA MET A 192 -26.27 -3.02 15.13
C MET A 192 -27.43 -3.22 16.11
N TYR A 193 -27.17 -3.85 17.27
CA TYR A 193 -28.18 -4.16 18.28
C TYR A 193 -27.81 -3.59 19.66
N PRO A 194 -27.87 -2.27 19.86
CA PRO A 194 -27.54 -1.63 21.13
C PRO A 194 -28.48 -2.05 22.28
N GLN A 195 -29.58 -2.74 22.00
CA GLN A 195 -30.48 -3.30 23.03
C GLN A 195 -29.90 -4.53 23.74
N ILE A 196 -28.92 -5.22 23.14
CA ILE A 196 -28.26 -6.40 23.72
C ILE A 196 -27.45 -6.00 24.97
N THR A 197 -26.90 -4.78 25.01
CA THR A 197 -26.12 -4.28 26.16
C THR A 197 -27.00 -3.77 27.30
N LYS A 198 -28.16 -3.17 26.98
CA LYS A 198 -29.09 -2.64 28.00
C LYS A 198 -29.67 -3.71 28.93
N LYS A 199 -29.82 -4.96 28.45
CA LYS A 199 -30.37 -6.06 29.27
C LYS A 199 -29.41 -6.53 30.38
N ARG A 200 -28.11 -6.25 30.27
CA ARG A 200 -27.12 -6.60 31.32
C ARG A 200 -26.99 -5.56 32.43
N ALA A 201 -27.30 -4.29 32.18
CA ALA A 201 -27.19 -3.23 33.19
C ALA A 201 -28.40 -3.18 34.16
N GLY A 202 -29.49 -3.89 33.87
CA GLY A 202 -30.72 -3.92 34.69
C GLY A 202 -31.00 -5.24 35.40
N ALA A 203 -30.13 -6.25 35.29
CA ALA A 203 -30.35 -7.55 35.91
C ALA A 203 -29.93 -7.53 37.39
N ASN A 204 -30.79 -6.93 38.22
CA ASN A 204 -30.81 -7.22 39.65
C ASN A 204 -31.06 -8.71 39.86
N SER A 205 -30.33 -9.28 40.80
CA SER A 205 -30.44 -10.64 41.28
C SER A 205 -31.88 -11.00 41.65
N ARG A 206 -32.46 -11.93 40.89
CA ARG A 206 -33.44 -12.97 41.27
C ARG A 206 -34.23 -13.36 40.03
N GLU A 207 -33.72 -14.35 39.32
CA GLU A 207 -34.52 -15.43 38.71
C GLU A 207 -33.54 -16.43 38.09
N ALA A 208 -33.24 -17.47 38.87
CA ALA A 208 -32.75 -18.71 38.32
C ALA A 208 -33.89 -19.30 37.47
N GLY A 209 -33.76 -19.22 36.15
CA GLY A 209 -34.82 -19.63 35.24
C GLY A 209 -34.32 -19.85 33.82
N GLN A 210 -33.90 -21.10 33.57
CA GLN A 210 -34.06 -21.77 32.28
C GLN A 210 -33.14 -21.34 31.13
N TRP A 211 -32.06 -22.12 30.96
CA TRP A 211 -31.35 -22.23 29.68
C TRP A 211 -32.31 -22.80 28.63
N VAL A 212 -32.89 -21.95 27.78
CA VAL A 212 -33.54 -22.41 26.55
C VAL A 212 -32.45 -22.66 25.52
N VAL A 213 -31.97 -23.90 25.51
CA VAL A 213 -31.24 -24.47 24.37
C VAL A 213 -32.27 -24.63 23.26
N TYR A 214 -32.15 -23.86 22.18
CA TYR A 214 -32.90 -24.13 20.96
C TYR A 214 -32.26 -25.36 20.29
N PRO A 215 -32.99 -26.48 20.12
CA PRO A 215 -32.51 -27.57 19.29
C PRO A 215 -32.51 -27.11 17.84
N VAL A 216 -31.34 -27.21 17.21
CA VAL A 216 -31.20 -27.15 15.75
C VAL A 216 -32.09 -28.26 15.19
N CYS A 217 -33.16 -27.89 14.49
CA CYS A 217 -33.91 -28.82 13.67
C CYS A 217 -33.09 -29.19 12.43
N ARG A 218 -33.18 -30.47 12.09
CA ARG A 218 -32.44 -31.22 11.06
C ARG A 218 -32.29 -30.53 9.72
#